data_AF-A0A455U877-F1
#
_entry.id   AF-A0A455U877-F1
#
_cell.length_a   1.000
_cell.length_b   1.000
_cell.length_c   1.000
_cell.angle_alpha   90.00
_cell.angle_beta   90.00
_cell.angle_gamma   90.00
#
_symmetry.space_group_name_H-M   'P 1'
#
loop_
_entity.id
_entity.type
_entity.pdbx_description
1 polymer ?
#
loop_
_entity_poly.entity_id
_entity_poly.type
_entity_poly.pdbx_seq_one_letter_code
_entity_poly.pdbx_strand_id
1 'polypeptide(L)'
;MANELTASFPILGIAAWSGTGKTTLLEQLLPRLREQGLKVAVIKHAHHSFDVDQPGKDSYKLRSAGAAPVLIASRQRFALMQETPALKNLI
;
A
#
# COMPACT_ATOMS: atom_id res chain seq x y z
N MET A 1 -10.63 26.55 -3.97
CA MET A 1 -9.16 26.62 -3.99
C MET A 1 -8.68 25.19 -4.23
N ALA A 2 -8.08 24.89 -5.39
CA ALA A 2 -7.56 23.55 -5.65
C ALA A 2 -6.37 23.30 -4.71
N ASN A 3 -6.41 22.21 -3.96
CA ASN A 3 -5.34 21.83 -3.06
C ASN A 3 -4.19 21.30 -3.93
N GLU A 4 -3.19 22.14 -4.22
CA GLU A 4 -2.00 21.69 -4.95
C GLU A 4 -1.25 20.68 -4.08
N LEU A 5 -1.14 19.45 -4.58
CA LEU A 5 -0.28 18.44 -3.99
C LEU A 5 1.18 18.81 -4.26
N THR A 6 1.81 19.52 -3.32
CA THR A 6 3.25 19.78 -3.35
C THR A 6 3.99 18.56 -2.82
N ALA A 7 4.68 17.84 -3.70
CA ALA A 7 5.61 16.78 -3.33
C ALA A 7 7.02 17.15 -3.75
N SER A 8 8.01 16.83 -2.92
CA SER A 8 9.44 17.02 -3.23
C SER A 8 9.97 16.02 -4.27
N PHE A 9 9.10 15.16 -4.78
CA PHE A 9 9.40 14.11 -5.74
C PHE A 9 8.29 14.00 -6.80
N PRO A 10 8.59 13.52 -8.02
CA PRO A 10 7.58 13.32 -9.06
C PRO A 10 6.50 12.31 -8.65
N ILE A 11 5.24 12.60 -9.01
CA ILE A 11 4.09 11.72 -8.77
C ILE A 11 3.43 11.39 -10.11
N LEU A 12 3.14 10.11 -10.35
CA LEU A 12 2.36 9.64 -11.49
C LEU A 12 1.13 8.88 -10.99
N GLY A 13 -0.06 9.35 -11.34
CA GLY A 13 -1.33 8.67 -11.06
C GLY A 13 -1.76 7.79 -12.24
N ILE A 14 -2.14 6.55 -11.96
CA ILE A 14 -2.70 5.62 -12.96
C ILE A 14 -4.11 5.22 -12.52
N ALA A 15 -5.11 5.62 -13.29
CA ALA A 15 -6.52 5.32 -13.04
C ALA A 15 -7.17 4.71 -14.30
N ALA A 16 -7.91 3.63 -14.11
CA ALA A 16 -8.68 2.94 -15.14
C ALA A 16 -9.67 1.96 -14.48
N TRP A 17 -10.65 1.46 -15.23
CA TRP A 17 -11.61 0.46 -14.76
C TRP A 17 -10.95 -0.86 -14.30
N SER A 18 -11.64 -1.63 -13.47
CA SER A 18 -11.15 -2.95 -13.06
C SER A 18 -10.99 -3.86 -14.30
N GLY A 19 -9.97 -4.72 -14.29
CA GLY A 19 -9.71 -5.64 -15.41
C GLY A 19 -9.03 -5.03 -16.64
N THR A 20 -8.80 -3.72 -16.71
CA THR A 20 -8.20 -3.07 -17.91
C THR A 20 -6.67 -3.17 -18.01
N GLY A 21 -6.02 -4.03 -17.22
CA GLY A 21 -4.56 -4.24 -17.28
C GLY A 21 -3.69 -3.24 -16.51
N LYS A 22 -4.24 -2.45 -15.57
CA LYS A 22 -3.44 -1.53 -14.72
C LYS A 22 -2.24 -2.21 -14.04
N THR A 23 -2.50 -3.38 -13.45
CA THR A 23 -1.47 -4.18 -12.78
C THR A 23 -0.43 -4.67 -13.79
N THR A 24 -0.87 -5.18 -14.94
CA THR A 24 0.01 -5.64 -16.02
C THR A 24 0.92 -4.52 -16.55
N LEU A 25 0.38 -3.32 -16.74
CA LEU A 25 1.18 -2.15 -17.11
C LEU A 25 2.25 -1.85 -16.06
N LEU A 26 1.86 -1.81 -14.78
CA LEU A 26 2.79 -1.53 -13.67
C LEU A 26 3.88 -2.60 -13.54
N GLU A 27 3.54 -3.88 -13.68
CA GLU A 27 4.48 -5.00 -13.64
C GLU A 27 5.53 -4.91 -14.76
N GLN A 28 5.18 -4.35 -15.91
CA GLN A 28 6.12 -4.13 -17.02
C GLN A 28 6.90 -2.82 -16.90
N LEU A 29 6.30 -1.78 -16.32
CA LEU A 29 6.90 -0.45 -16.19
C LEU A 29 7.95 -0.39 -15.07
N LEU A 30 7.65 -0.95 -13.90
CA LEU A 30 8.52 -0.84 -12.73
C LEU A 30 9.94 -1.41 -12.94
N PRO A 31 10.14 -2.57 -13.60
CA PRO A 31 11.48 -3.06 -13.92
C PRO A 31 12.28 -2.10 -14.81
N ARG A 32 11.64 -1.52 -15.83
CA ARG A 32 12.28 -0.57 -16.76
C ARG A 32 12.70 0.72 -16.07
N LEU A 33 11.88 1.24 -15.17
CA LEU A 33 12.24 2.41 -14.35
C LEU A 33 13.42 2.09 -13.43
N ARG A 34 13.43 0.89 -12.85
CA ARG A 34 14.54 0.43 -12.00
C ARG A 34 15.84 0.27 -12.80
N GLU A 35 15.77 -0.26 -14.03
CA GLU A 35 16.92 -0.37 -14.94
C GLU A 35 17.52 1.01 -15.28
N GLN A 36 16.69 2.06 -15.28
CA GLN A 36 17.12 3.45 -15.42
C GLN A 36 17.65 4.08 -14.12
N GLY A 37 17.81 3.30 -13.04
CA GLY A 37 18.33 3.76 -11.77
C GLY A 37 17.30 4.46 -10.87
N LEU A 38 16.01 4.48 -11.24
CA LEU A 38 14.96 5.11 -10.45
C LEU A 38 14.49 4.18 -9.32
N LYS A 39 14.34 4.74 -8.11
CA LYS A 39 13.68 4.07 -6.98
C LYS A 39 12.22 4.50 -6.95
N VAL A 40 11.32 3.58 -7.24
CA VAL A 40 9.90 3.87 -7.36
C VAL A 40 9.16 3.33 -6.15
N ALA A 41 8.40 4.19 -5.47
CA ALA A 41 7.42 3.80 -4.47
C ALA A 41 6.04 3.65 -5.12
N VAL A 42 5.22 2.73 -4.60
CA VAL A 42 3.86 2.50 -5.10
C VAL A 42 2.87 2.64 -3.96
N ILE A 43 1.87 3.49 -4.16
CA ILE A 43 0.68 3.57 -3.31
C ILE A 43 -0.48 2.99 -4.11
N LYS A 44 -1.11 1.93 -3.58
CA LYS A 44 -2.24 1.26 -4.21
C LYS A 44 -3.45 1.35 -3.29
N HIS A 45 -4.54 1.91 -3.80
CA HIS A 45 -5.83 1.81 -3.14
C HIS A 45 -6.49 0.47 -3.50
N ALA A 46 -6.78 -0.36 -2.50
CA ALA A 46 -7.45 -1.64 -2.68
C ALA A 46 -8.96 -1.46 -2.53
N HIS A 47 -9.75 -2.07 -3.42
CA HIS A 47 -11.22 -2.01 -3.36
C HIS A 47 -11.84 -2.99 -2.35
N HIS A 48 -11.05 -3.86 -1.74
CA HIS A 48 -11.48 -4.86 -0.76
C HIS A 48 -10.56 -4.84 0.46
N SER A 49 -11.08 -5.31 1.60
CA SER A 49 -10.26 -5.62 2.77
C SER A 49 -9.12 -6.56 2.38
N PHE A 50 -7.93 -6.30 2.90
CA PHE A 50 -6.77 -7.14 2.68
C PHE A 50 -6.00 -7.30 4.00
N ASP A 51 -5.47 -8.50 4.22
CA ASP A 51 -4.53 -8.76 5.30
C ASP A 51 -3.13 -8.92 4.71
N VAL A 52 -2.14 -8.29 5.34
CA VAL A 52 -0.71 -8.47 4.99
C VAL A 52 -0.12 -9.68 5.73
N ASP A 53 -0.66 -9.97 6.91
CA ASP A 53 -0.36 -11.18 7.69
C ASP A 53 -1.38 -12.31 7.40
N GLN A 54 -1.26 -13.42 8.12
CA GLN A 54 -2.07 -14.62 7.88
C GLN A 54 -2.78 -15.08 9.16
N PRO A 55 -4.08 -15.46 9.08
CA PRO A 55 -4.80 -16.04 10.19
C PRO A 55 -4.04 -17.19 10.88
N GLY A 56 -4.02 -17.17 12.21
CA GLY A 56 -3.35 -18.19 13.03
C GLY A 56 -1.84 -17.97 13.25
N LYS A 57 -1.19 -17.05 12.53
CA LYS A 57 0.20 -16.63 12.80
C LYS A 57 0.28 -15.59 13.90
N ASP A 58 1.46 -15.44 14.48
CA ASP A 58 1.68 -14.60 15.66
C ASP A 58 1.31 -13.14 15.43
N SER A 59 1.71 -12.56 14.30
CA SER A 59 1.37 -11.17 13.98
C SER A 59 -0.13 -10.93 13.85
N TYR A 60 -0.85 -11.88 13.25
CA TYR A 60 -2.31 -11.80 13.12
C TYR A 60 -2.98 -11.90 14.48
N LYS A 61 -2.51 -12.79 15.35
CA LYS A 61 -3.01 -12.92 16.73
C LYS A 61 -2.78 -11.64 17.52
N LEU A 62 -1.58 -11.05 17.44
CA LEU A 62 -1.23 -9.79 18.11
C LEU A 62 -2.10 -8.63 17.62
N ARG A 63 -2.26 -8.49 16.29
CA ARG A 63 -3.12 -7.47 15.69
C ARG A 63 -4.58 -7.66 16.08
N SER A 64 -5.10 -8.89 15.97
CA SER A 64 -6.47 -9.24 16.38
C SER A 64 -6.72 -9.03 17.87
N ALA A 65 -5.67 -9.14 18.70
CA ALA A 65 -5.73 -8.84 20.14
C ALA A 65 -5.71 -7.33 20.45
N GLY A 66 -5.59 -6.46 19.45
CA GLY A 66 -5.67 -5.01 19.58
C GLY A 66 -4.35 -4.25 19.47
N ALA A 67 -3.24 -4.90 19.12
CA ALA A 67 -2.00 -4.18 18.86
C ALA A 67 -2.14 -3.31 17.60
N ALA A 68 -1.85 -2.02 17.72
CA ALA A 68 -1.88 -1.07 16.61
C ALA A 68 -0.91 0.11 16.86
N PRO A 69 0.12 0.34 16.02
CA PRO A 69 0.48 -0.44 14.83
C PRO A 69 1.21 -1.76 15.15
N VAL A 70 1.22 -2.68 14.17
CA VAL A 70 2.03 -3.92 14.20
C VAL A 70 3.12 -3.85 13.12
N LEU A 71 4.39 -3.97 13.52
CA LEU A 71 5.55 -4.07 12.62
C LEU A 71 6.13 -5.48 12.67
N ILE A 72 6.24 -6.12 11.51
CA ILE A 72 6.95 -7.39 11.34
C ILE A 72 8.17 -7.13 10.49
N ALA A 73 9.35 -7.50 10.96
CA ALA A 73 10.61 -7.30 10.24
C ALA A 73 11.41 -8.59 10.09
N SER A 74 12.18 -8.66 9.01
CA SER A 74 13.13 -9.72 8.70
C SER A 74 14.36 -9.10 8.04
N ARG A 75 15.41 -9.90 7.82
CA ARG A 75 16.59 -9.46 7.07
C ARG A 75 16.28 -8.96 5.66
N GLN A 76 15.20 -9.45 5.03
CA GLN A 76 14.89 -9.15 3.63
C GLN A 76 13.85 -8.03 3.45
N ARG A 77 12.96 -7.83 4.42
CA ARG A 77 11.81 -6.92 4.31
C ARG A 77 11.14 -6.70 5.65
N PHE A 78 10.32 -5.66 5.72
CA PHE A 78 9.36 -5.45 6.79
C PHE A 78 7.96 -5.20 6.23
N ALA A 79 6.95 -5.40 7.06
CA ALA A 79 5.57 -5.01 6.82
C ALA A 79 5.05 -4.27 8.05
N LEU A 80 4.42 -3.12 7.81
CA LEU A 80 3.76 -2.31 8.85
C LEU A 80 2.27 -2.33 8.57
N MET A 81 1.48 -2.79 9.55
CA MET A 81 0.03 -2.76 9.50
C MET A 81 -0.49 -1.75 10.51
N GLN A 82 -1.38 -0.90 10.03
CA GLN A 82 -2.08 0.09 10.84
C GLN A 82 -3.55 0.01 10.46
N GLU A 83 -4.41 -0.19 11.46
CA GLU A 83 -5.83 -0.11 11.25
C GLU A 83 -6.21 1.34 10.93
N THR A 84 -6.98 1.54 9.87
CA THR A 84 -7.53 2.88 9.61
C THR A 84 -8.56 3.15 10.70
N PRO A 85 -8.56 4.33 11.34
CA PRO A 85 -9.59 4.67 12.31
C PRO A 85 -10.96 4.42 11.70
N ALA A 86 -11.81 3.67 12.40
CA ALA A 86 -13.20 3.55 11.99
C ALA A 86 -13.75 4.98 11.87
N LEU A 87 -14.37 5.30 10.74
CA LEU A 87 -15.16 6.53 10.60
C LEU A 87 -16.33 6.44 11.58
N LYS A 88 -16.08 6.73 12.86
CA LYS A 88 -17.12 7.04 13.82
C LYS A 88 -17.52 8.48 13.53
N ASN A 89 -18.72 8.64 12.97
CA ASN A 89 -19.43 9.90 12.76
C ASN A 89 -19.01 10.71 11.53
N LEU A 90 -19.42 10.25 10.34
CA LEU A 90 -19.63 11.16 9.21
C LEU A 90 -20.91 10.79 8.44
N ILE A 91 -22.05 10.85 9.14
CA ILE A 91 -23.36 11.29 8.62
C ILE A 91 -24.07 11.97 9.80
#